data_AF-A0AAU9V0S1-F1
#
_entry.id   AF-A0AAU9V0S1-F1
#
_cell.length_a   1.000
_cell.length_b   1.000
_cell.length_c   1.000
_cell.angle_alpha   90.00
_cell.angle_beta   90.00
_cell.angle_gamma   90.00
#
_symmetry.space_group_name_H-M   'P 1'
#
loop_
_entity.id
_entity.type
_entity.pdbx_description
1 polymer ?
#
loop_
_entity_poly.entity_id
_entity_poly.type
_entity_poly.pdbx_seq_one_letter_code
_entity_poly.pdbx_strand_id
1 'polypeptide(L)'
;MDPQPSTSQKDVDVFLSPRRKRPRKAFTVTEKVMIRNAYKYVKNEISTQLDAFEVVEENECVSKVADILGITSRSVCNVLKEVNKGAPPTPPKKTGPKRSFKDKIDEFTFSAIRRIVHQFFYRNEPPTIAKILQVINDDPEMPKVSKDTLRKILKHLNFKFVARSRKSTLIDRNDIITWRQRYLRSICQFRREGRHIYYQDETWVNAESDSDSDSDDL
;
A
#
# COMPACT_ATOMS: atom_id res chain seq x y z
N MET A 1 -1.31 85.18 -16.56
CA MET A 1 -0.78 83.84 -16.85
C MET A 1 -1.12 83.00 -15.63
N ASP A 2 -2.32 82.42 -15.61
CA ASP A 2 -2.77 81.62 -14.48
C ASP A 2 -2.26 80.19 -14.64
N PRO A 3 -1.66 79.59 -13.60
CA PRO A 3 -1.15 78.23 -13.70
C PRO A 3 -2.30 77.22 -13.62
N GLN A 4 -2.43 76.38 -14.66
CA GLN A 4 -3.32 75.22 -14.68
C GLN A 4 -2.89 74.17 -13.65
N PRO A 5 -3.84 73.49 -12.96
CA PRO A 5 -3.52 72.39 -12.06
C PRO A 5 -3.21 71.12 -12.86
N SER A 6 -2.03 70.55 -12.60
CA SER A 6 -1.61 69.25 -13.12
C SER A 6 -2.38 68.14 -12.42
N THR A 7 -3.28 67.46 -13.13
CA THR A 7 -3.96 66.26 -12.66
C THR A 7 -3.01 65.07 -12.80
N SER A 8 -2.26 64.79 -11.73
CA SER A 8 -1.50 63.54 -11.58
C SER A 8 -2.50 62.39 -11.41
N GLN A 9 -2.68 61.59 -12.46
CA GLN A 9 -3.33 60.29 -12.38
C GLN A 9 -2.47 59.40 -11.47
N LYS A 10 -2.92 59.21 -10.22
CA LYS A 10 -2.37 58.18 -9.35
C LYS A 10 -2.94 56.85 -9.81
N ASP A 11 -2.12 56.05 -10.48
CA ASP A 11 -2.38 54.63 -10.69
C ASP A 11 -2.58 53.98 -9.32
N VAL A 12 -3.84 53.64 -9.01
CA VAL A 12 -4.18 52.89 -7.82
C VAL A 12 -3.78 51.45 -8.11
N ASP A 13 -2.58 51.06 -7.69
CA ASP A 13 -2.15 49.66 -7.69
C ASP A 13 -3.09 48.87 -6.78
N VAL A 14 -4.15 48.32 -7.37
CA VAL A 14 -5.05 47.38 -6.70
C VAL A 14 -4.23 46.13 -6.45
N PHE A 15 -3.73 45.99 -5.22
CA PHE A 15 -2.95 44.84 -4.78
C PHE A 15 -3.85 43.58 -4.74
N LEU A 16 -4.08 42.99 -5.91
CA LEU A 16 -4.85 41.76 -6.05
C LEU A 16 -3.99 40.59 -5.56
N SER A 17 -4.54 39.82 -4.61
CA SER A 17 -3.88 38.62 -4.11
C SER A 17 -3.60 37.63 -5.26
N PRO A 18 -2.44 36.93 -5.24
CA PRO A 18 -2.13 35.94 -6.27
C PRO A 18 -3.22 34.89 -6.40
N ARG A 19 -3.49 34.46 -7.63
CA ARG A 19 -4.50 33.44 -7.91
C ARG A 19 -4.16 32.13 -7.19
N ARG A 20 -5.09 31.66 -6.36
CA ARG A 20 -4.96 30.39 -5.65
C ARG A 20 -5.04 29.22 -6.64
N LYS A 21 -4.01 28.37 -6.64
CA LYS A 21 -4.03 27.13 -7.44
C LYS A 21 -5.06 26.14 -6.88
N ARG A 22 -5.85 25.53 -7.76
CA ARG A 22 -6.85 24.51 -7.38
C ARG A 22 -6.16 23.29 -6.77
N PRO A 23 -6.70 22.68 -5.69
CA PRO A 23 -6.22 21.40 -5.18
C PRO A 23 -6.43 20.29 -6.22
N ARG A 24 -5.56 19.27 -6.21
CA ARG A 24 -5.64 18.11 -7.12
C ARG A 24 -6.85 17.22 -6.79
N LYS A 25 -8.04 17.64 -7.23
CA LYS A 25 -9.31 16.91 -7.13
C LYS A 25 -9.99 16.84 -8.50
N ALA A 26 -10.75 15.77 -8.72
CA ALA A 26 -11.52 15.61 -9.95
C ALA A 26 -12.60 16.71 -10.07
N PHE A 27 -12.97 17.07 -11.30
CA PHE A 27 -14.04 18.04 -11.54
C PHE A 27 -15.40 17.43 -11.22
N THR A 28 -16.19 18.16 -10.43
CA THR A 28 -17.61 17.90 -10.19
C THR A 28 -18.44 18.24 -11.44
N VAL A 29 -19.67 17.73 -11.49
CA VAL A 29 -20.58 17.99 -12.62
C VAL A 29 -20.84 19.49 -12.79
N THR A 30 -21.05 20.21 -11.69
CA THR A 30 -21.29 21.67 -11.68
C THR A 30 -20.09 22.45 -12.19
N GLU A 31 -18.87 22.13 -11.74
CA GLU A 31 -17.65 22.76 -12.23
C GLU A 31 -17.47 22.54 -13.74
N LYS A 32 -17.80 21.35 -14.26
CA LYS A 32 -17.75 21.07 -15.71
C LYS A 32 -18.76 21.92 -16.49
N VAL A 33 -19.96 22.15 -15.94
CA VAL A 33 -20.96 23.05 -16.53
C VAL A 33 -20.48 24.49 -16.52
N MET A 34 -19.88 24.96 -15.42
CA MET A 34 -19.31 26.32 -15.35
C MET A 34 -18.22 26.54 -16.42
N ILE A 35 -17.33 25.56 -16.60
CA ILE A 35 -16.29 25.62 -17.64
C ILE A 35 -16.92 25.69 -19.04
N ARG A 36 -17.98 24.91 -19.30
CA ARG A 36 -18.72 24.96 -20.57
C ARG A 36 -19.35 26.33 -20.81
N ASN A 37 -19.99 26.90 -19.79
CA ASN A 37 -20.67 28.18 -19.91
C ASN A 37 -19.67 29.33 -20.10
N ALA A 38 -18.57 29.34 -19.35
CA ALA A 38 -17.48 30.29 -19.53
C ALA A 38 -16.89 30.21 -20.95
N TYR A 39 -16.68 29.00 -21.48
CA TYR A 39 -16.20 28.84 -22.86
C TYR A 39 -17.18 29.38 -23.90
N LYS A 40 -18.49 29.13 -23.74
CA LYS A 40 -19.51 29.69 -24.63
C LYS A 40 -19.52 31.23 -24.59
N TYR A 41 -19.38 31.80 -23.39
CA TYR A 41 -19.35 33.25 -23.20
C TYR A 41 -18.14 33.88 -23.91
N VAL A 42 -16.92 33.38 -23.62
CA VAL A 42 -15.69 33.86 -24.24
C VAL A 42 -15.70 33.67 -25.76
N LYS A 43 -16.23 32.54 -26.24
CA LYS A 43 -16.37 32.29 -27.68
C LYS A 43 -17.30 33.33 -28.33
N ASN A 44 -18.43 33.64 -27.70
CA ASN A 44 -19.35 34.65 -28.21
C ASN A 44 -18.74 36.05 -28.21
N GLU A 45 -18.04 36.46 -27.14
CA GLU A 45 -17.37 37.77 -27.08
C GLU A 45 -16.33 37.93 -28.20
N ILE A 46 -15.52 36.90 -28.44
CA ILE A 46 -14.52 36.91 -29.51
C ILE A 46 -15.20 36.93 -30.89
N SER A 47 -16.27 36.15 -31.08
CA SER A 47 -17.05 36.17 -32.32
C SER A 47 -17.75 37.51 -32.59
N THR A 48 -18.06 38.30 -31.57
CA THR A 48 -18.63 39.65 -31.75
C THR A 48 -17.61 40.73 -32.06
N GLN A 49 -16.33 40.50 -31.72
CA GLN A 49 -15.24 41.46 -31.92
C GLN A 49 -14.48 41.26 -33.24
N LEU A 50 -14.61 40.09 -33.87
CA LEU A 50 -13.94 39.74 -35.13
C LEU A 50 -14.88 39.91 -36.33
N ASP A 51 -14.35 40.43 -37.45
CA ASP A 51 -15.07 40.46 -38.73
C ASP A 51 -15.31 39.03 -39.24
N ALA A 52 -16.44 38.83 -39.93
CA ALA A 52 -17.05 37.51 -40.24
C ALA A 52 -16.19 36.50 -41.04
N PHE A 53 -14.97 36.86 -41.45
CA PHE A 53 -14.05 36.03 -42.24
C PHE A 53 -12.92 35.39 -41.42
N GLU A 54 -12.69 35.84 -40.18
CA GLU A 54 -11.60 35.33 -39.34
C GLU A 54 -12.04 34.09 -38.53
N VAL A 55 -11.27 33.00 -38.63
CA VAL A 55 -11.53 31.75 -37.91
C VAL A 55 -11.17 31.94 -36.45
N VAL A 56 -12.13 31.73 -35.56
CA VAL A 56 -11.89 31.78 -34.09
C VAL A 56 -10.87 30.71 -33.70
N GLU A 57 -9.69 31.13 -33.25
CA GLU A 57 -8.70 30.21 -32.70
C GLU A 57 -9.20 29.60 -31.38
N GLU A 58 -9.46 28.29 -31.39
CA GLU A 58 -9.92 27.56 -30.19
C GLU A 58 -8.92 27.65 -29.04
N ASN A 59 -7.62 27.77 -29.35
CA ASN A 59 -6.55 27.89 -28.37
C ASN A 59 -6.64 29.18 -27.55
N GLU A 60 -6.99 30.29 -28.19
CA GLU A 60 -7.13 31.60 -27.53
C GLU A 60 -8.32 31.59 -26.56
N CYS A 61 -9.47 31.04 -27.01
CA CYS A 61 -10.65 30.87 -26.17
C CYS A 61 -10.34 30.02 -24.93
N VAL A 62 -9.62 28.91 -25.12
CA VAL A 62 -9.23 28.01 -24.03
C VAL A 62 -8.26 28.69 -23.06
N SER A 63 -7.32 29.49 -23.56
CA SER A 63 -6.39 30.25 -22.71
C SER A 63 -7.12 31.29 -21.86
N LYS A 64 -8.00 32.09 -22.47
CA LYS A 64 -8.81 33.07 -21.74
C LYS A 64 -9.68 32.43 -20.66
N VAL A 65 -10.32 31.29 -20.95
CA VAL A 65 -11.10 30.54 -19.95
C VAL A 65 -10.22 29.97 -18.84
N ALA A 66 -9.03 29.46 -19.18
CA ALA A 66 -8.06 28.96 -18.22
C ALA A 66 -7.62 30.07 -17.25
N ASP A 67 -7.42 31.28 -17.76
CA ASP A 67 -7.11 32.45 -16.96
C ASP A 67 -8.30 32.85 -16.09
N ILE A 68 -9.49 33.06 -16.65
CA ILE A 68 -10.69 33.46 -15.89
C ILE A 68 -10.95 32.51 -14.71
N LEU A 69 -10.86 31.20 -14.94
CA LEU A 69 -11.19 30.19 -13.93
C LEU A 69 -10.00 29.76 -13.07
N GLY A 70 -8.77 30.18 -13.40
CA GLY A 70 -7.55 29.74 -12.69
C GLY A 70 -7.26 28.24 -12.83
N ILE A 71 -7.53 27.68 -14.01
CA ILE A 71 -7.39 26.25 -14.32
C ILE A 71 -6.35 26.08 -15.43
N THR A 72 -5.71 24.92 -15.54
CA THR A 72 -4.82 24.65 -16.69
C THR A 72 -5.60 24.50 -18.00
N SER A 73 -5.10 25.07 -19.09
CA SER A 73 -5.67 24.96 -20.45
C SER A 73 -5.94 23.50 -20.85
N ARG A 74 -5.08 22.57 -20.39
CA ARG A 74 -5.27 21.13 -20.60
C ARG A 74 -6.54 20.58 -19.96
N SER A 75 -6.88 21.05 -18.76
CA SER A 75 -8.09 20.61 -18.07
C SER A 75 -9.35 21.13 -18.76
N VAL A 76 -9.33 22.39 -19.22
CA VAL A 76 -10.42 22.99 -20.00
C VAL A 76 -10.65 22.18 -21.28
N CYS A 77 -9.59 21.89 -22.04
CA CYS A 77 -9.65 21.06 -23.24
C CYS A 77 -10.21 19.65 -22.95
N ASN A 78 -9.76 19.00 -21.87
CA ASN A 78 -10.27 17.68 -21.48
C ASN A 78 -11.77 17.73 -21.14
N VAL A 79 -12.23 18.75 -20.41
CA VAL A 79 -13.65 18.93 -20.07
C VAL A 79 -14.48 19.20 -21.34
N LEU A 80 -14.02 20.07 -22.23
CA LEU A 80 -14.69 20.33 -23.51
C LEU A 80 -14.78 19.07 -24.38
N LYS A 81 -13.73 18.25 -24.42
CA LYS A 81 -13.74 16.95 -25.11
C LYS A 81 -14.73 15.95 -24.50
N GLU A 82 -14.92 15.96 -23.19
CA GLU A 82 -15.95 15.15 -22.53
C GLU A 82 -17.36 15.62 -22.90
N VAL A 83 -17.57 16.94 -22.93
CA VAL A 83 -18.86 17.58 -23.18
C VAL A 83 -19.28 17.54 -24.65
N ASN A 84 -18.34 17.68 -25.59
CA ASN A 84 -18.61 17.65 -27.04
C ASN A 84 -19.03 16.26 -27.54
N LYS A 85 -18.83 15.20 -26.75
CA LYS A 85 -19.35 13.85 -27.05
C LYS A 85 -20.88 13.74 -26.95
N GLY A 86 -21.59 14.86 -26.74
CA GLY A 86 -23.06 14.92 -26.71
C GLY A 86 -23.70 14.50 -25.39
N ALA A 87 -22.90 14.00 -24.43
CA ALA A 87 -23.40 13.55 -23.13
C ALA A 87 -23.33 14.66 -22.07
N PRO A 88 -24.27 14.69 -21.10
CA PRO A 88 -24.15 15.56 -19.94
C PRO A 88 -22.86 15.27 -19.15
N PRO A 89 -22.27 16.28 -18.47
CA PRO A 89 -21.02 16.12 -17.75
C PRO A 89 -21.12 15.00 -16.72
N THR A 90 -20.28 13.98 -16.87
CA THR A 90 -20.30 12.81 -16.00
C THR A 90 -19.63 13.11 -14.66
N PRO A 91 -20.15 12.57 -13.54
CA PRO A 91 -19.50 12.70 -12.25
C PRO A 91 -18.13 12.00 -12.26
N PRO A 92 -17.21 12.38 -11.34
CA PRO A 92 -15.93 11.71 -11.23
C PRO A 92 -16.12 10.22 -10.96
N LYS A 93 -15.43 9.38 -11.72
CA LYS A 93 -15.49 7.92 -11.54
C LYS A 93 -15.01 7.58 -10.13
N LYS A 94 -15.92 7.13 -9.27
CA LYS A 94 -15.57 6.54 -7.98
C LYS A 94 -14.84 5.23 -8.30
N THR A 95 -13.53 5.18 -8.04
CA THR A 95 -12.84 3.89 -8.01
C THR A 95 -13.45 3.12 -6.85
N GLY A 96 -14.09 1.98 -7.14
CA GLY A 96 -14.68 1.12 -6.12
C GLY A 96 -13.64 0.68 -5.07
N PRO A 97 -14.08 0.04 -3.98
CA PRO A 97 -13.15 -0.48 -2.98
C PRO A 97 -12.11 -1.37 -3.67
N LYS A 98 -10.83 -1.18 -3.29
CA LYS A 98 -9.75 -2.02 -3.81
C LYS A 98 -9.99 -3.45 -3.34
N ARG A 99 -10.33 -4.37 -4.26
CA ARG A 99 -10.50 -5.79 -3.94
C ARG A 99 -9.21 -6.34 -3.35
N SER A 100 -9.30 -6.93 -2.15
CA SER A 100 -8.17 -7.53 -1.45
C SER A 100 -7.94 -8.96 -1.95
N PHE A 101 -6.81 -9.56 -1.58
CA PHE A 101 -6.58 -10.98 -1.82
C PHE A 101 -7.58 -11.85 -1.03
N LYS A 102 -8.10 -11.35 0.09
CA LYS A 102 -9.12 -12.02 0.90
C LYS A 102 -10.43 -12.22 0.14
N ASP A 103 -10.78 -11.30 -0.75
CA ASP A 103 -12.04 -11.37 -1.52
C ASP A 103 -11.97 -12.38 -2.67
N LYS A 104 -10.78 -12.94 -2.95
CA LYS A 104 -10.52 -13.86 -4.05
C LYS A 104 -10.26 -15.30 -3.61
N ILE A 105 -10.08 -15.52 -2.30
CA ILE A 105 -9.54 -16.76 -1.75
C ILE A 105 -10.46 -17.21 -0.62
N ASP A 106 -11.03 -18.41 -0.78
CA ASP A 106 -11.98 -18.98 0.16
C ASP A 106 -11.29 -19.55 1.41
N GLU A 107 -12.03 -19.68 2.51
CA GLU A 107 -11.53 -20.26 3.76
C GLU A 107 -11.03 -21.70 3.59
N PHE A 108 -11.64 -22.48 2.69
CA PHE A 108 -11.18 -23.83 2.35
C PHE A 108 -9.77 -23.81 1.75
N THR A 109 -9.50 -22.87 0.85
CA THR A 109 -8.16 -22.73 0.24
C THR A 109 -7.14 -22.24 1.25
N PHE A 110 -7.51 -21.35 2.18
CA PHE A 110 -6.66 -20.96 3.31
C PHE A 110 -6.28 -22.16 4.19
N SER A 111 -7.25 -23.03 4.47
CA SER A 111 -7.04 -24.26 5.23
C SER A 111 -6.16 -25.26 4.49
N ALA A 112 -6.34 -25.41 3.18
CA ALA A 112 -5.49 -26.26 2.34
C ALA A 112 -4.03 -25.77 2.32
N ILE A 113 -3.80 -24.46 2.14
CA ILE A 113 -2.45 -23.86 2.19
C ILE A 113 -1.82 -24.10 3.57
N ARG A 114 -2.58 -23.92 4.65
CA ARG A 114 -2.09 -24.19 6.02
C ARG A 114 -1.65 -25.65 6.16
N ARG A 115 -2.43 -26.59 5.65
CA ARG A 115 -2.11 -28.03 5.67
C ARG A 115 -0.81 -28.34 4.92
N ILE A 116 -0.62 -27.76 3.73
CA ILE A 116 0.61 -27.92 2.94
C ILE A 116 1.83 -27.44 3.74
N VAL A 117 1.74 -26.25 4.36
CA VAL A 117 2.82 -25.73 5.20
C VAL A 117 3.15 -26.67 6.36
N HIS A 118 2.15 -27.21 7.06
CA HIS A 118 2.38 -28.20 8.11
C HIS A 118 2.98 -29.52 7.59
N GLN A 119 2.66 -29.92 6.37
CA GLN A 119 3.25 -31.12 5.76
C GLN A 119 4.76 -30.98 5.55
N PHE A 120 5.24 -29.79 5.15
CA PHE A 120 6.68 -29.50 5.07
C PHE A 120 7.35 -29.63 6.43
N PHE A 121 6.70 -29.11 7.48
CA PHE A 121 7.15 -29.27 8.86
C PHE A 121 7.28 -30.75 9.23
N TYR A 122 6.25 -31.58 9.01
CA TYR A 122 6.32 -33.03 9.29
C TYR A 122 7.44 -33.76 8.55
N ARG A 123 7.82 -33.29 7.35
CA ARG A 123 8.94 -33.83 6.57
C ARG A 123 10.31 -33.31 7.00
N ASN A 124 10.38 -32.47 8.05
CA ASN A 124 11.58 -31.75 8.48
C ASN A 124 12.22 -30.88 7.38
N GLU A 125 11.42 -30.43 6.42
CA GLU A 125 11.86 -29.53 5.37
C GLU A 125 11.46 -28.09 5.68
N PRO A 126 12.35 -27.11 5.46
CA PRO A 126 11.98 -25.71 5.65
C PRO A 126 10.92 -25.29 4.63
N PRO A 127 9.74 -24.81 5.07
CA PRO A 127 8.69 -24.35 4.18
C PRO A 127 9.05 -22.98 3.60
N THR A 128 9.88 -22.98 2.56
CA THR A 128 10.22 -21.77 1.81
C THR A 128 9.08 -21.39 0.86
N ILE A 129 8.86 -20.08 0.67
CA ILE A 129 7.81 -19.56 -0.23
C ILE A 129 7.87 -20.20 -1.62
N ALA A 130 9.06 -20.39 -2.19
CA ALA A 130 9.23 -21.02 -3.50
C ALA A 130 8.75 -22.49 -3.52
N LYS A 131 9.08 -23.28 -2.49
CA LYS A 131 8.66 -24.68 -2.38
C LYS A 131 7.14 -24.80 -2.20
N ILE A 132 6.57 -23.97 -1.34
CA ILE A 132 5.12 -23.94 -1.12
C ILE A 132 4.40 -23.53 -2.41
N LEU A 133 4.91 -22.51 -3.12
CA LEU A 133 4.34 -22.05 -4.38
C LEU A 133 4.35 -23.14 -5.45
N GLN A 134 5.43 -23.92 -5.53
CA GLN A 134 5.54 -25.05 -6.44
C GLN A 134 4.44 -26.07 -6.15
N VAL A 135 4.35 -26.54 -4.90
CA VAL A 135 3.31 -27.52 -4.50
C VAL A 135 1.89 -27.01 -4.74
N ILE A 136 1.62 -25.72 -4.52
CA ILE A 136 0.30 -25.12 -4.79
C ILE A 136 0.00 -25.06 -6.29
N ASN A 137 0.99 -24.73 -7.12
CA ASN A 137 0.79 -24.61 -8.56
C ASN A 137 0.73 -25.96 -9.28
N ASP A 138 1.32 -27.00 -8.69
CA ASP A 138 1.29 -28.37 -9.21
C ASP A 138 -0.09 -29.02 -8.96
N ASP A 139 -0.85 -28.56 -7.96
CA ASP A 139 -2.19 -29.05 -7.65
C ASP A 139 -3.26 -28.36 -8.54
N PRO A 140 -3.98 -29.10 -9.40
CA PRO A 140 -4.97 -28.53 -10.31
C PRO A 140 -6.23 -28.02 -9.60
N GLU A 141 -6.52 -28.47 -8.37
CA GLU A 141 -7.70 -28.01 -7.61
C GLU A 141 -7.43 -26.66 -6.90
N MET A 142 -6.18 -26.22 -6.85
CA MET A 142 -5.78 -25.02 -6.13
C MET A 142 -5.70 -23.78 -7.04
N PRO A 143 -6.06 -22.60 -6.51
CA PRO A 143 -5.94 -21.37 -7.28
C PRO A 143 -4.47 -21.03 -7.53
N LYS A 144 -4.11 -20.73 -8.77
CA LYS A 144 -2.76 -20.26 -9.13
C LYS A 144 -2.50 -18.91 -8.46
N VAL A 145 -1.56 -18.89 -7.52
CA VAL A 145 -1.19 -17.70 -6.75
C VAL A 145 0.19 -17.18 -7.13
N SER A 146 0.40 -15.87 -7.03
CA SER A 146 1.73 -15.27 -7.17
C SER A 146 2.51 -15.32 -5.86
N LYS A 147 3.85 -15.23 -5.93
CA LYS A 147 4.75 -15.21 -4.76
C LYS A 147 4.36 -14.14 -3.73
N ASP A 148 4.03 -12.94 -4.17
CA ASP A 148 3.63 -11.83 -3.29
C ASP A 148 2.28 -12.07 -2.63
N THR A 149 1.35 -12.67 -3.36
CA THR A 149 0.04 -13.05 -2.83
C THR A 149 0.21 -14.12 -1.78
N LEU A 150 0.99 -15.17 -2.05
CA LEU A 150 1.32 -16.22 -1.08
C LEU A 150 1.96 -15.65 0.20
N ARG A 151 2.87 -14.68 0.08
CA ARG A 151 3.46 -14.01 1.26
C ARG A 151 2.40 -13.30 2.12
N LYS A 152 1.42 -12.63 1.49
CA LYS A 152 0.30 -11.98 2.19
C LYS A 152 -0.62 -13.01 2.84
N ILE A 153 -0.91 -14.11 2.15
CA ILE A 153 -1.70 -15.23 2.66
C ILE A 153 -1.03 -15.82 3.90
N LEU A 154 0.26 -16.16 3.85
CA LEU A 154 0.97 -16.74 5.00
C LEU A 154 0.95 -15.82 6.22
N LYS A 155 1.10 -14.50 6.02
CA LYS A 155 0.93 -13.51 7.10
C LYS A 155 -0.49 -13.50 7.67
N HIS A 156 -1.50 -13.66 6.81
CA HIS A 156 -2.90 -13.77 7.23
C HIS A 156 -3.17 -15.03 8.04
N LEU A 157 -2.50 -16.14 7.72
CA LEU A 157 -2.57 -17.40 8.48
C LEU A 157 -1.68 -17.41 9.73
N ASN A 158 -1.18 -16.25 10.16
CA ASN A 158 -0.31 -16.05 11.32
C ASN A 158 1.07 -16.73 11.25
N PHE A 159 1.53 -17.13 10.05
CA PHE A 159 2.91 -17.59 9.89
C PHE A 159 3.89 -16.42 9.91
N LYS A 160 4.97 -16.57 10.68
CA LYS A 160 6.05 -15.59 10.78
C LYS A 160 7.30 -16.13 10.09
N PHE A 161 7.98 -15.25 9.36
CA PHE A 161 9.31 -15.56 8.84
C PHE A 161 10.32 -15.45 9.98
N VAL A 162 11.16 -16.48 10.12
CA VAL A 162 12.23 -16.52 11.12
C VAL A 162 13.53 -16.88 10.41
N ALA A 163 14.56 -16.06 10.59
CA ALA A 163 15.90 -16.38 10.12
C ALA A 163 16.44 -17.57 10.94
N ARG A 164 16.96 -18.59 10.27
CA ARG A 164 17.46 -19.79 10.94
C ARG A 164 18.93 -19.62 11.32
N SER A 165 19.29 -19.95 12.56
CA SER A 165 20.68 -20.16 12.96
C SER A 165 21.14 -21.63 12.82
N ARG A 166 20.21 -22.60 12.85
CA ARG A 166 20.48 -24.05 12.71
C ARG A 166 19.71 -24.66 11.52
N LYS A 167 20.23 -25.76 10.95
CA LYS A 167 19.72 -26.38 9.71
C LYS A 167 18.44 -27.23 9.88
N SER A 168 18.12 -27.69 11.09
CA SER A 168 16.87 -28.43 11.35
C SER A 168 15.70 -27.48 11.60
N THR A 169 14.52 -27.81 11.06
CA THR A 169 13.25 -27.24 11.54
C THR A 169 12.95 -27.90 12.88
N LEU A 170 12.69 -27.09 13.93
CA LEU A 170 12.42 -27.52 15.30
C LEU A 170 11.13 -28.37 15.37
N ILE A 171 11.20 -29.61 14.95
CA ILE A 171 10.27 -30.66 15.34
C ILE A 171 11.14 -31.72 15.98
N ASP A 172 10.90 -31.92 17.27
CA ASP A 172 11.51 -33.01 18.03
C ASP A 172 11.27 -34.32 17.27
N ARG A 173 12.28 -35.19 17.20
CA ARG A 173 12.08 -36.54 16.67
C ARG A 173 10.88 -37.18 17.38
N ASN A 174 10.04 -37.92 16.66
CA ASN A 174 8.88 -38.59 17.25
C ASN A 174 9.25 -39.42 18.49
N ASP A 175 10.45 -40.02 18.50
CA ASP A 175 10.99 -40.76 19.64
C ASP A 175 11.17 -39.85 20.88
N ILE A 176 11.75 -38.66 20.71
CA ILE A 176 11.95 -37.66 21.77
C ILE A 176 10.59 -37.17 22.30
N ILE A 177 9.64 -36.90 21.41
CA ILE A 177 8.27 -36.52 21.80
C ILE A 177 7.63 -37.64 22.63
N THR A 178 7.76 -38.88 22.18
CA THR A 178 7.22 -40.06 22.86
C THR A 178 7.87 -40.26 24.23
N TRP A 179 9.19 -40.13 24.33
CA TRP A 179 9.91 -40.22 25.60
C TRP A 179 9.48 -39.12 26.56
N ARG A 180 9.33 -37.88 26.09
CA ARG A 180 8.85 -36.77 26.89
C ARG A 180 7.41 -37.00 27.38
N GLN A 181 6.52 -37.48 26.51
CA GLN A 181 5.15 -37.82 26.90
C GLN A 181 5.11 -38.93 27.96
N ARG A 182 5.91 -39.98 27.79
CA ARG A 182 6.03 -41.07 28.78
C ARG A 182 6.55 -40.53 30.11
N TYR A 183 7.64 -39.77 30.09
CA TYR A 183 8.21 -39.14 31.27
C TYR A 183 7.20 -38.25 32.02
N LEU A 184 6.50 -37.36 31.31
CA LEU A 184 5.49 -36.48 31.92
C LEU A 184 4.34 -37.27 32.54
N ARG A 185 3.86 -38.33 31.87
CA ARG A 185 2.83 -39.22 32.44
C ARG A 185 3.32 -39.90 33.72
N SER A 186 4.53 -40.43 33.71
CA SER A 186 5.15 -41.08 34.88
C SER A 186 5.32 -40.11 36.05
N ILE A 187 5.84 -38.90 35.80
CA ILE A 187 5.99 -37.88 36.85
C ILE A 187 4.65 -37.43 37.42
N CYS A 188 3.63 -37.22 36.58
CA CYS A 188 2.29 -36.88 37.06
C CYS A 188 1.74 -37.97 37.97
N GLN A 189 1.97 -39.24 37.64
CA GLN A 189 1.55 -40.36 38.45
C GLN A 189 2.31 -40.42 39.79
N PHE A 190 3.63 -40.30 39.78
CA PHE A 190 4.44 -40.31 41.00
C PHE A 190 4.06 -39.18 41.97
N ARG A 191 3.71 -37.99 41.44
CA ARG A 191 3.20 -36.87 42.26
C ARG A 191 1.85 -37.17 42.89
N ARG A 192 0.94 -37.84 42.18
CA ARG A 192 -0.37 -38.27 42.74
C ARG A 192 -0.23 -39.30 43.84
N GLU A 193 0.74 -40.19 43.72
CA GLU A 193 1.05 -41.21 44.72
C GLU A 193 1.83 -40.64 45.93
N GLY A 194 2.15 -39.35 45.94
CA GLY A 194 2.88 -38.71 47.04
C GLY A 194 4.35 -39.13 47.14
N ARG A 195 4.97 -39.63 46.05
CA ARG A 195 6.37 -40.04 46.07
C ARG A 195 7.31 -38.82 46.07
N HIS A 196 8.40 -38.92 46.82
CA HIS A 196 9.48 -37.94 46.75
C HIS A 196 10.25 -38.09 45.43
N ILE A 197 10.43 -36.99 44.71
CA ILE A 197 11.12 -36.94 43.42
C ILE A 197 12.39 -36.11 43.59
N TYR A 198 13.54 -36.72 43.36
CA TYR A 198 14.83 -36.07 43.37
C TYR A 198 15.31 -35.86 41.94
N TYR A 199 15.80 -34.67 41.63
CA TYR A 199 16.39 -34.33 40.34
C TYR A 199 17.90 -34.17 40.52
N GLN A 200 18.68 -34.88 39.72
CA GLN A 200 20.13 -34.74 39.64
C GLN A 200 20.46 -34.10 38.30
N ASP A 201 21.16 -32.97 38.33
CA ASP A 201 21.63 -32.29 37.13
C ASP A 201 23.15 -32.16 37.20
N GLU A 202 23.82 -32.33 36.08
CA GLU A 202 25.27 -32.18 35.95
C GLU A 202 25.54 -30.85 35.27
N THR A 203 26.11 -29.89 36.02
CA THR A 203 26.54 -28.61 35.45
C THR A 203 28.05 -28.64 35.24
N TRP A 204 28.49 -28.62 33.99
CA TRP A 204 29.91 -28.52 33.65
C TRP A 204 30.45 -27.15 34.06
N VAL A 205 31.52 -27.13 34.87
CA VAL A 205 32.24 -25.91 35.25
C VAL A 205 33.40 -25.73 34.27
N ASN A 206 33.40 -24.63 33.51
CA ASN A 206 34.56 -24.26 32.69
C ASN A 206 35.61 -23.67 33.62
N ALA A 207 36.74 -24.35 33.79
CA ALA A 207 37.90 -23.77 34.45
C ALA A 207 38.59 -22.82 33.45
N GLU A 208 38.20 -21.54 33.46
CA GLU A 208 39.07 -20.48 32.94
C GLU A 208 40.19 -20.29 33.98
N SER A 209 41.37 -20.81 33.68
CA SER A 209 42.59 -20.47 34.39
C SER A 209 43.04 -19.09 33.93
N ASP A 210 42.51 -18.04 34.56
CA ASP A 210 43.15 -16.73 34.54
C ASP A 210 44.47 -16.89 35.31
N SER A 211 45.53 -17.18 34.57
CA SER A 211 46.90 -17.00 35.05
C SER A 211 47.22 -15.51 35.01
N ASP A 212 46.57 -14.74 35.88
CA ASP A 212 47.10 -13.45 36.32
C ASP A 212 48.37 -13.76 37.12
N SER A 213 49.47 -13.85 36.38
CA SER A 213 50.81 -13.86 36.93
C SER A 213 51.12 -12.41 37.29
N ASP A 214 50.58 -11.97 38.43
CA ASP A 214 51.08 -10.79 39.13
C ASP A 214 52.58 -11.02 39.39
N SER A 215 53.41 -10.41 38.56
CA SER A 215 54.84 -10.30 38.82
C SER A 215 54.99 -9.15 39.81
N ASP A 216 55.09 -9.51 41.09
CA ASP A 216 55.50 -8.61 42.15
C ASP A 216 56.90 -8.04 41.82
N ASP A 217 56.95 -6.74 41.55
CA ASP A 217 58.17 -5.93 41.65
C ASP A 217 58.56 -5.83 43.13
N LEU A 218 59.70 -6.40 43.51
CA LEU A 218 60.57 -5.95 44.61
C LEU A 218 62.00 -6.49 44.46
#